data_AF-A0A942AWP1-F1
#
_entry.id   AF-A0A942AWP1-F1
#
_cell.length_a   1.000
_cell.length_b   1.000
_cell.length_c   1.000
_cell.angle_alpha   90.00
_cell.angle_beta   90.00
_cell.angle_gamma   90.00
#
_symmetry.space_group_name_H-M   'P 1'
#
loop_
_entity.id
_entity.type
_entity.pdbx_description
1 polymer ?
#
loop_
_entity_poly.entity_id
_entity_poly.type
_entity_poly.pdbx_seq_one_letter_code
_entity_poly.pdbx_strand_id
1 'polypeptide(L)'
;MLAILIYICAVWMIGKGALMLYGKYVPVTARTAIEDENDKRAWCRENGIINIVWGVDFAFYATGTLLEVGKVLGLLWLIIAVAVGIVCCVATYKSNQKYFQ
;
A
#
# COMPACT_ATOMS: atom_id res chain seq x y z
N MET A 1 6.13 -6.12 -20.41
CA MET A 1 7.22 -6.10 -19.40
C MET A 1 6.87 -5.23 -18.19
N LEU A 2 6.51 -3.95 -18.38
CA LEU A 2 6.17 -3.05 -17.26
C LEU A 2 4.99 -3.53 -16.40
N ALA A 3 3.89 -4.00 -17.01
CA ALA A 3 2.72 -4.49 -16.27
C ALA A 3 3.03 -5.68 -15.35
N ILE A 4 3.93 -6.58 -15.77
CA ILE A 4 4.35 -7.73 -14.96
C ILE A 4 5.14 -7.26 -13.74
N LEU A 5 6.03 -6.28 -13.89
CA LEU A 5 6.77 -5.71 -12.76
C LEU A 5 5.83 -5.03 -11.75
N ILE A 6 4.84 -4.27 -12.25
CA ILE A 6 3.82 -3.65 -11.39
C ILE A 6 3.02 -4.71 -10.64
N TYR A 7 2.68 -5.81 -11.30
CA TYR A 7 1.97 -6.93 -10.67
C TYR A 7 2.81 -7.61 -9.57
N ILE A 8 4.12 -7.79 -9.79
CA ILE A 8 5.03 -8.31 -8.75
C ILE A 8 5.08 -7.35 -7.55
N CYS A 9 5.20 -6.04 -7.80
CA CYS A 9 5.16 -5.02 -6.75
C CYS A 9 3.83 -5.07 -5.98
N ALA A 10 2.70 -5.21 -6.68
CA ALA A 10 1.39 -5.34 -6.10
C ALA A 10 1.29 -6.51 -5.12
N VAL A 11 1.70 -7.70 -5.56
CA VAL A 11 1.71 -8.92 -4.73
C VAL A 11 2.63 -8.74 -3.51
N TRP A 12 3.81 -8.16 -3.71
CA TRP A 12 4.74 -7.86 -2.61
C TRP A 12 4.14 -6.91 -1.57
N MET A 13 3.49 -5.82 -2.01
CA MET A 13 2.86 -4.84 -1.13
C MET A 13 1.68 -5.43 -0.36
N ILE A 14 0.84 -6.23 -1.01
CA ILE A 14 -0.26 -6.96 -0.36
C ILE A 14 0.30 -7.93 0.69
N GLY A 15 1.30 -8.74 0.32
CA GLY A 15 1.93 -9.70 1.21
C GLY A 15 2.57 -9.04 2.43
N LYS A 16 3.36 -7.98 2.20
CA LYS A 16 3.96 -7.17 3.27
C LYS A 16 2.88 -6.58 4.17
N GLY A 17 1.84 -5.99 3.58
CA GLY A 17 0.72 -5.39 4.32
C GLY A 17 -0.02 -6.40 5.20
N ALA A 18 -0.30 -7.59 4.68
CA ALA A 18 -0.90 -8.68 5.44
C ALA A 18 -0.01 -9.11 6.62
N LEU A 19 1.30 -9.28 6.39
CA LEU A 19 2.23 -9.63 7.46
C LEU A 19 2.29 -8.55 8.56
N MET A 20 2.16 -7.27 8.21
CA MET A 20 2.06 -6.17 9.19
C MET A 20 0.75 -6.23 9.99
N LEU A 21 -0.39 -6.51 9.34
CA LEU A 21 -1.69 -6.67 10.02
C LEU A 21 -1.70 -7.81 11.04
N TYR A 22 -1.06 -8.93 10.70
CA TYR A 22 -0.95 -10.08 11.60
C TYR A 22 0.16 -9.96 12.64
N GLY A 23 0.89 -8.83 12.69
CA GLY A 23 2.01 -8.62 13.60
C GLY A 23 3.21 -9.55 13.36
N LYS A 24 3.27 -10.20 12.19
CA LYS A 24 4.36 -11.11 11.81
C LYS A 24 5.56 -10.38 11.20
N TYR A 25 5.36 -9.15 10.76
CA TYR A 25 6.41 -8.30 10.20
C TYR A 25 6.29 -6.88 10.75
N VAL A 26 7.41 -6.36 11.26
CA VAL A 26 7.56 -4.98 11.70
C VAL A 26 8.69 -4.36 10.88
N PRO A 27 8.43 -3.31 10.08
CA PRO A 27 9.47 -2.59 9.35
C PRO A 27 10.57 -2.08 10.27
N VAL A 28 11.81 -2.08 9.78
CA VAL A 28 12.99 -1.66 10.55
C VAL A 28 12.82 -0.23 11.09
N THR A 29 12.25 0.67 10.29
CA THR A 29 11.98 2.06 10.69
C THR A 29 11.08 2.15 11.92
N ALA A 30 9.96 1.42 11.93
CA ALA A 30 9.06 1.37 13.08
C ALA A 30 9.67 0.61 14.27
N ARG A 31 10.52 -0.39 14.00
CA ARG A 31 11.22 -1.15 15.05
C ARG A 31 12.17 -0.26 15.86
N THR A 32 12.86 0.68 15.21
CA THR A 32 13.86 1.52 15.86
C THR A 32 13.33 2.85 16.37
N ALA A 33 12.25 3.37 15.78
CA ALA A 33 11.75 4.71 16.08
C ALA A 33 10.53 4.72 17.03
N ILE A 34 9.79 3.62 17.15
CA ILE A 34 8.63 3.54 18.05
C ILE A 34 9.01 2.67 19.25
N GLU A 35 9.16 3.29 20.41
CA GLU A 35 9.53 2.60 21.66
C GLU A 35 8.38 1.74 22.20
N ASP A 36 7.16 2.30 22.23
CA ASP A 36 5.97 1.61 22.74
C ASP A 36 5.51 0.49 21.78
N GLU A 37 5.33 -0.71 22.32
CA GLU A 37 4.96 -1.91 21.56
C GLU A 37 3.50 -1.86 21.07
N ASN A 38 2.59 -1.23 21.81
CA ASN A 38 1.19 -1.02 21.39
C ASN A 38 1.12 -0.02 20.25
N ASP A 39 1.85 1.09 20.34
CA ASP A 39 1.91 2.10 19.28
C ASP A 39 2.54 1.55 18.01
N LYS A 40 3.57 0.72 18.16
CA LYS A 40 4.21 0.02 17.04
C LYS A 40 3.27 -0.95 16.35
N ARG A 41 2.48 -1.72 17.11
CA ARG A 41 1.43 -2.59 16.56
C ARG A 41 0.33 -1.80 15.87
N ALA A 42 -0.10 -0.68 16.44
CA ALA A 42 -1.11 0.19 15.86
C ALA A 42 -0.62 0.82 14.55
N TRP A 43 0.60 1.35 14.53
CA TRP A 43 1.24 1.87 13.31
C TRP A 43 1.40 0.77 12.25
N CYS A 44 1.85 -0.43 12.63
CA CYS A 44 1.96 -1.56 11.70
C CYS A 44 0.61 -1.95 11.12
N ARG A 45 -0.46 -1.91 11.92
CA ARG A 45 -1.81 -2.19 11.44
C ARG A 45 -2.27 -1.15 10.42
N GLU A 46 -2.14 0.13 10.74
CA GLU A 46 -2.52 1.23 9.83
C GLU A 46 -1.72 1.20 8.52
N ASN A 47 -0.40 1.06 8.60
CA ASN A 47 0.46 0.98 7.42
C ASN A 47 0.29 -0.33 6.66
N GLY A 48 -0.10 -1.41 7.35
CA GLY A 48 -0.51 -2.67 6.76
C GLY A 48 -1.69 -2.50 5.81
N ILE A 49 -2.75 -1.81 6.27
CA ILE A 49 -3.92 -1.49 5.44
C ILE A 49 -3.50 -0.66 4.22
N ILE A 50 -2.69 0.39 4.43
CA ILE A 50 -2.26 1.28 3.35
C ILE A 50 -1.47 0.51 2.27
N ASN A 51 -0.56 -0.38 2.66
CA ASN A 51 0.20 -1.21 1.71
C ASN A 51 -0.72 -2.16 0.92
N ILE A 52 -1.75 -2.73 1.55
CA ILE A 52 -2.73 -3.57 0.84
C ILE A 52 -3.51 -2.74 -0.17
N VAL A 53 -3.99 -1.55 0.20
CA VAL A 53 -4.75 -0.67 -0.71
C VAL A 53 -3.92 -0.29 -1.93
N TRP A 54 -2.66 0.12 -1.74
CA TRP A 54 -1.73 0.37 -2.85
C TRP A 54 -1.50 -0.86 -3.72
N GLY A 55 -1.27 -2.01 -3.10
CA GLY A 55 -1.01 -3.25 -3.84
C GLY A 55 -2.23 -3.69 -4.65
N VAL A 56 -3.45 -3.55 -4.12
CA VAL A 56 -4.69 -3.82 -4.85
C VAL A 56 -4.84 -2.86 -6.04
N ASP A 57 -4.60 -1.56 -5.84
CA ASP A 57 -4.67 -0.57 -6.92
C ASP A 57 -3.70 -0.90 -8.07
N PHE A 58 -2.46 -1.28 -7.72
CA PHE A 58 -1.44 -1.71 -8.68
C PHE A 58 -1.81 -3.03 -9.38
N ALA A 59 -2.41 -3.99 -8.67
CA ALA A 59 -2.87 -5.23 -9.26
C ALA A 59 -3.96 -4.98 -10.31
N PHE A 60 -4.93 -4.12 -10.00
CA PHE A 60 -5.98 -3.75 -10.95
C PHE A 60 -5.42 -3.03 -12.17
N TYR A 61 -4.49 -2.08 -11.99
CA TYR A 61 -3.83 -1.40 -13.11
C TYR A 61 -3.08 -2.38 -14.02
N ALA A 62 -2.29 -3.28 -13.42
CA ALA A 62 -1.54 -4.29 -14.16
C ALA A 62 -2.45 -5.26 -14.91
N THR A 63 -3.53 -5.75 -14.26
CA THR A 63 -4.52 -6.63 -14.90
C THR A 63 -5.25 -5.94 -16.05
N GLY A 64 -5.67 -4.68 -15.86
CA GLY A 64 -6.33 -3.91 -16.92
C GLY A 64 -5.43 -3.69 -18.14
N THR A 65 -4.13 -3.50 -17.90
CA THR A 65 -3.12 -3.36 -18.97
C THR A 65 -2.86 -4.69 -19.69
N LEU A 66 -2.83 -5.81 -18.97
CA LEU A 66 -2.61 -7.14 -19.55
C LEU A 66 -3.81 -7.66 -20.36
N LEU A 67 -5.03 -7.28 -19.96
CA LEU A 67 -6.28 -7.67 -20.64
C LEU A 67 -6.69 -6.69 -21.74
N GLU A 68 -5.85 -5.70 -22.07
CA GLU A 68 -6.12 -4.65 -23.07
C GLU A 68 -7.48 -3.97 -22.88
N VAL A 69 -7.84 -3.70 -21.62
CA VAL A 69 -9.11 -3.06 -21.29
C VAL A 69 -9.18 -1.70 -21.99
N GLY A 70 -10.30 -1.44 -22.67
CA GLY A 70 -10.44 -0.30 -23.58
C GLY A 70 -10.02 1.05 -22.98
N LYS A 71 -9.52 1.95 -23.84
CA LYS A 71 -8.89 3.24 -23.46
C LYS A 71 -9.71 4.09 -22.49
N VAL A 72 -11.04 4.10 -22.61
CA VAL A 72 -11.95 4.86 -21.72
C VAL A 72 -11.91 4.32 -20.29
N LEU A 73 -11.97 3.00 -20.12
CA LEU A 73 -11.90 2.34 -18.82
C LEU A 73 -10.51 2.50 -18.19
N GLY A 74 -9.45 2.45 -19.00
CA GLY A 74 -8.09 2.73 -18.53
C GLY A 74 -7.92 4.16 -18.00
N LEU A 75 -8.56 5.14 -18.64
CA LEU A 75 -8.51 6.54 -18.24
C LEU A 75 -9.32 6.79 -16.95
N LEU A 76 -10.49 6.17 -16.82
CA LEU A 76 -11.27 6.17 -15.57
C LEU A 76 -10.47 5.54 -14.42
N TRP A 77 -9.81 4.42 -14.67
CA TRP A 77 -8.96 3.77 -13.68
C TRP A 77 -7.80 4.66 -13.23
N LEU A 78 -7.14 5.35 -14.16
CA LEU A 78 -6.04 6.27 -13.83
C LEU A 78 -6.49 7.38 -12.86
N ILE A 79 -7.69 7.94 -13.06
CA ILE A 79 -8.26 8.95 -12.16
C ILE A 79 -8.45 8.36 -10.75
N ILE A 80 -8.99 7.14 -10.67
CA ILE A 80 -9.19 6.44 -9.40
C ILE A 80 -7.84 6.16 -8.72
N ALA A 81 -6.87 5.63 -9.46
CA ALA A 81 -5.54 5.30 -8.95
C ALA A 81 -4.82 6.54 -8.38
N VAL A 82 -4.94 7.68 -9.06
CA VAL A 82 -4.40 8.96 -8.54
C VAL A 82 -5.10 9.37 -7.25
N ALA A 83 -6.43 9.28 -7.18
CA ALA A 83 -7.18 9.62 -5.98
C ALA A 83 -6.81 8.70 -4.80
N VAL A 84 -6.74 7.39 -5.03
CA VAL A 84 -6.29 6.39 -4.05
C VAL A 84 -4.86 6.70 -3.60
N GLY A 85 -3.97 7.01 -4.53
CA GLY A 85 -2.59 7.35 -4.22
C GLY A 85 -2.46 8.57 -3.31
N ILE A 86 -3.23 9.63 -3.57
CA ILE A 86 -3.29 10.81 -2.70
C ILE A 86 -3.77 10.43 -1.30
N VAL A 87 -4.87 9.67 -1.19
CA VAL A 87 -5.42 9.23 0.09
C VAL A 87 -4.40 8.40 0.87
N CYS A 88 -3.73 7.45 0.22
CA CYS A 88 -2.71 6.63 0.87
C CYS A 88 -1.48 7.43 1.31
N CYS A 89 -1.02 8.41 0.52
CA CYS A 89 0.07 9.30 0.91
C CYS A 89 -0.30 10.14 2.15
N VAL A 90 -1.50 10.73 2.16
CA VAL A 90 -2.00 11.51 3.29
C VAL A 90 -2.17 10.63 4.53
N ALA A 91 -2.73 9.43 4.37
CA ALA A 91 -2.89 8.47 5.47
C ALA A 91 -1.53 8.05 6.06
N THR A 92 -0.54 7.76 5.21
CA THR A 92 0.83 7.43 5.65
C THR A 92 1.46 8.58 6.41
N TYR A 93 1.34 9.81 5.90
CA TYR A 93 1.87 10.99 6.56
C TYR A 93 1.26 11.21 7.95
N LYS A 94 -0.07 11.15 8.05
CA LYS A 94 -0.79 11.30 9.32
C LYS A 94 -0.44 10.18 10.31
N SER A 95 -0.32 8.94 9.83
CA SER A 95 0.10 7.82 10.66
C SER A 95 1.52 8.05 11.19
N ASN A 96 2.46 8.44 10.34
CA ASN A 96 3.83 8.72 10.79
C ASN A 96 3.91 9.85 11.82
N GLN A 97 3.18 10.97 11.63
CA GLN A 97 3.14 12.04 12.64
C GLN A 97 2.56 11.59 13.99
N LYS A 98 1.66 10.61 13.99
CA LYS A 98 1.03 10.12 15.21
C LYS A 98 1.97 9.27 16.05
N TYR A 99 2.81 8.45 15.42
CA TYR A 99 3.57 7.40 16.11
C TYR A 99 5.10 7.61 16.14
N PHE A 100 5.66 8.46 15.28
CA PHE A 100 7.10 8.77 15.24
C PHE A 100 7.40 10.12 15.93
N GLN A 101 6.89 10.29 17.15
CA GLN A 101 7.13 11.50 17.97
C GLN A 101 8.43 11.40 18.76
#